data_AF-A0A1M2VU33-F1
#
_entry.id   AF-A0A1M2VU33-F1
#
_cell.length_a   1.000
_cell.length_b   1.000
_cell.length_c   1.000
_cell.angle_alpha   90.00
_cell.angle_beta   90.00
_cell.angle_gamma   90.00
#
_symmetry.space_group_name_H-M   'P 1'
#
loop_
_entity.id
_entity.type
_entity.pdbx_description
1 polymer ?
#
loop_
_entity_poly.entity_id
_entity_poly.type
_entity_poly.pdbx_seq_one_letter_code
_entity_poly.pdbx_strand_id
1 'polypeptide(L)' 'MTREEALKGMTLDPAYASFTEDILGSITRGKFADFVVLSQDIMRIPALQVLETRVVATVMDGKPVYGAI' A
#
# COMPACT_ATOMS: atom_id res chain seq x y z
N MET A 1 -11.78 -12.74 -6.65
CA MET A 1 -10.61 -11.84 -6.67
C MET A 1 -9.42 -12.59 -6.11
N THR A 2 -8.26 -12.49 -6.74
CA THR A 2 -6.97 -12.92 -6.17
C THR A 2 -6.42 -11.86 -5.21
N ARG A 3 -5.36 -12.19 -4.47
CA ARG A 3 -4.69 -11.22 -3.59
C ARG A 3 -4.07 -10.07 -4.39
N GLU A 4 -3.49 -10.41 -5.54
CA GLU A 4 -2.88 -9.46 -6.47
C GLU A 4 -3.92 -8.52 -7.07
N GLU A 5 -5.08 -9.04 -7.47
CA GLU A 5 -6.20 -8.22 -7.94
C GLU A 5 -6.70 -7.28 -6.84
N ALA A 6 -6.83 -7.76 -5.60
CA ALA A 6 -7.25 -6.92 -4.47
C ALA A 6 -6.21 -5.83 -4.16
N LEU A 7 -4.92 -6.16 -4.13
CA LEU A 7 -3.85 -5.20 -3.88
C LEU A 7 -3.78 -4.14 -4.98
N LYS A 8 -3.90 -4.56 -6.25
CA LYS A 8 -3.98 -3.66 -7.41
C LYS A 8 -5.19 -2.72 -7.31
N GLY A 9 -6.34 -3.26 -6.93
CA GLY A 9 -7.58 -2.50 -6.72
C GLY A 9 -7.50 -1.44 -5.61
N MET A 10 -6.57 -1.59 -4.66
CA MET A 10 -6.32 -0.63 -3.58
C MET A 10 -5.18 0.35 -3.87
N THR A 11 -4.45 0.18 -4.97
CA THR A 11 -3.22 0.96 -5.24
C THR A 11 -3.18 1.51 -6.67
N LEU A 12 -2.99 0.64 -7.66
CA LEU A 12 -2.82 1.02 -9.05
C LEU A 12 -4.13 1.46 -9.71
N ASP A 13 -5.23 0.75 -9.48
CA ASP A 13 -6.50 1.03 -10.16
C ASP A 13 -7.10 2.39 -9.73
N PRO A 14 -7.09 2.79 -8.44
CA PRO A 14 -7.51 4.14 -8.04
C PRO A 14 -6.58 5.25 -8.54
N ALA A 15 -5.26 4.99 -8.61
CA ALA A 15 -4.31 5.95 -9.16
C ALA A 15 -4.62 6.24 -10.64
N TYR A 16 -4.88 5.19 -11.42
CA TYR A 16 -5.33 5.33 -12.81
C TYR A 16 -6.70 6.02 -12.92
N ALA A 17 -7.67 5.61 -12.11
CA ALA A 17 -9.02 6.20 -12.12
C ALA A 17 -9.04 7.70 -11.76
N SER A 18 -8.00 8.18 -11.07
CA SER A 18 -7.83 9.59 -10.70
C SER A 18 -6.83 10.34 -11.59
N PHE A 19 -6.30 9.71 -12.65
CA PHE A 19 -5.27 10.27 -13.53
C PHE A 19 -3.99 10.67 -12.79
N THR A 20 -3.64 9.92 -11.75
CA THR A 20 -2.45 10.14 -10.91
C THR A 20 -1.46 8.97 -10.97
N GLU A 21 -1.63 8.06 -11.92
CA GLU A 21 -0.80 6.87 -12.10
C GLU A 21 0.68 7.18 -12.36
N ASP A 22 1.02 8.39 -12.81
CA ASP A 22 2.42 8.81 -13.00
C ASP A 22 3.11 9.21 -11.69
N ILE A 23 2.34 9.50 -10.63
CA ILE A 23 2.84 10.04 -9.36
C ILE A 23 2.45 9.22 -8.12
N LEU A 24 1.42 8.36 -8.21
CA LEU A 24 0.88 7.54 -7.12
C LEU A 24 0.72 6.05 -7.52
N GLY A 25 0.31 5.24 -6.54
CA GLY A 25 -0.14 3.85 -6.75
C GLY A 25 0.95 2.79 -6.87
N SER A 26 2.24 3.16 -6.96
CA SER A 26 3.36 2.21 -6.95
C SER A 26 4.61 2.78 -6.33
N ILE A 27 5.48 1.90 -5.83
CA ILE A 27 6.80 2.26 -5.30
C ILE A 27 7.83 2.18 -6.44
N THR A 28 8.00 3.28 -7.16
CA THR A 28 8.95 3.43 -8.28
C THR A 28 9.61 4.80 -8.23
N ARG A 29 10.83 4.93 -8.77
CA ARG A 29 11.54 6.22 -8.80
C ARG A 29 10.70 7.29 -9.52
N GLY A 30 10.67 8.50 -8.97
CA GLY A 30 9.94 9.64 -9.52
C GLY A 30 8.52 9.83 -8.97
N LYS A 31 7.97 8.84 -8.25
CA LYS A 31 6.66 8.92 -7.59
C LYS A 31 6.76 9.43 -6.16
N PHE A 32 5.63 9.87 -5.59
CA PHE A 32 5.55 10.17 -4.16
C PHE A 32 5.84 8.92 -3.33
N ALA A 33 6.59 9.11 -2.25
CA ALA A 33 6.91 8.05 -1.31
C ALA A 33 5.74 7.84 -0.33
N ASP A 34 4.61 7.42 -0.87
CA ASP A 34 3.36 7.14 -0.15
C ASP A 34 3.20 5.63 -0.01
N PHE A 35 3.39 5.12 1.21
CA PHE A 35 3.28 3.69 1.49
C PHE A 35 2.94 3.41 2.96
N VAL A 36 2.49 2.19 3.21
CA VAL A 36 2.25 1.66 4.56
C VAL A 36 3.18 0.48 4.81
N VAL A 37 3.64 0.37 6.06
CA VAL A 37 4.35 -0.80 6.55
C VAL A 37 3.37 -1.64 7.36
N LEU A 38 3.17 -2.89 6.98
CA LEU A 38 2.26 -3.80 7.65
C LEU A 38 3.02 -4.75 8.57
N SER A 39 2.38 -5.14 9.68
CA SER A 39 2.99 -6.06 10.65
C SER A 39 3.12 -7.50 10.14
N GLN A 40 2.48 -7.81 9.01
CA GLN A 40 2.45 -9.14 8.40
C GLN A 40 2.51 -9.02 6.87
N ASP A 41 3.07 -10.05 6.21
CA ASP A 41 3.03 -10.18 4.76
C ASP A 41 1.65 -10.69 4.32
N ILE A 42 0.76 -9.75 4.01
CA ILE A 42 -0.62 -10.04 3.59
C ILE A 42 -0.69 -10.83 2.28
N MET A 43 0.40 -10.99 1.53
CA MET A 43 0.41 -11.81 0.32
C MET A 43 0.59 -13.30 0.61
N ARG A 44 1.06 -13.64 1.81
CA ARG A 44 1.43 -15.03 2.18
C ARG A 44 0.60 -15.64 3.30
N ILE A 45 0.14 -14.84 4.26
CA ILE A 45 -0.62 -15.36 5.41
C ILE A 45 -2.01 -15.90 4.98
N PRO A 46 -2.69 -16.72 5.80
CA PRO A 46 -4.09 -17.10 5.58
C PRO A 46 -5.02 -15.88 5.52
N ALA A 47 -6.08 -15.95 4.71
CA ALA A 47 -7.01 -14.83 4.50
C ALA A 47 -7.63 -14.30 5.80
N LEU A 48 -8.00 -15.19 6.72
CA LEU A 48 -8.59 -14.81 8.00
C LEU A 48 -7.63 -14.04 8.92
N GLN A 49 -6.31 -14.28 8.81
CA GLN A 49 -5.30 -13.57 9.61
C GLN A 49 -5.01 -12.15 9.11
N VAL A 50 -5.43 -11.82 7.87
CA VAL A 50 -5.28 -10.46 7.33
C VAL A 50 -5.99 -9.44 8.23
N LEU A 51 -7.12 -9.81 8.85
CA LEU A 51 -7.88 -8.95 9.76
C LEU A 51 -7.13 -8.60 11.06
N GLU A 52 -6.11 -9.37 11.40
CA GLU A 52 -5.25 -9.15 12.56
C GLU A 52 -3.99 -8.34 12.21
N THR A 53 -3.80 -8.01 10.93
CA THR A 53 -2.66 -7.21 10.47
C THR A 53 -2.81 -5.76 10.93
N ARG A 54 -1.74 -5.22 11.51
CA ARG A 54 -1.69 -3.83 11.98
C ARG A 54 -0.81 -3.00 11.05
N VAL A 55 -1.17 -1.72 10.92
CA VAL A 55 -0.28 -0.72 10.31
C VAL A 55 0.80 -0.38 11.33
N VAL A 56 2.06 -0.63 10.96
CA VAL A 56 3.26 -0.30 11.74
C VAL A 56 3.63 1.16 11.52
N ALA A 57 3.61 1.60 10.27
CA ALA A 57 3.87 2.98 9.88
C ALA A 57 3.08 3.39 8.65
N THR A 58 2.74 4.67 8.56
CA THR A 58 2.21 5.32 7.35
C THR A 58 3.17 6.43 6.96
N VAL A 59 3.60 6.42 5.70
CA VAL A 59 4.51 7.42 5.12
C VAL A 59 3.76 8.18 4.06
N MET A 60 3.83 9.51 4.12
CA MET A 60 3.31 10.40 3.09
C MET A 60 4.44 11.34 2.66
N ASP A 61 4.67 11.45 1.36
CA ASP A 61 5.72 12.27 0.75
C ASP A 61 7.09 12.05 1.43
N GLY A 62 7.41 10.77 1.72
CA GLY A 62 8.67 10.37 2.36
C GLY A 62 8.78 10.69 3.85
N LYS A 63 7.72 11.23 4.48
CA LYS A 63 7.69 11.56 5.90
C LYS A 63 6.76 10.61 6.65
N PRO A 64 7.22 9.96 7.74
CA PRO A 64 6.32 9.20 8.61
C PRO A 64 5.29 10.12 9.25
N VAL A 65 4.01 9.85 9.02
CA VAL A 65 2.87 10.57 9.62
C VAL A 65 2.17 9.77 10.72
N TYR A 66 2.44 8.47 10.76
CA TYR A 66 2.00 7.55 11.80
C TYR A 66 3.06 6.49 12.01
N GLY A 67 3.30 6.10 13.28
CA GLY A 67 4.30 5.11 13.64
C GLY A 67 5.75 5.56 13.40
N ALA A 68 6.65 4.60 13.33
CA ALA A 68 8.07 4.81 13.05
C ALA A 68 8.60 3.67 12.15
N ILE A 69 9.62 3.98 11.35
CA ILE A 69 10.32 3.04 10.44
C ILE A 69 11.69 2.72 11.01
#